data_AF-A0A536YIX1-F1
#
_entry.id   AF-A0A536YIX1-F1
#
_cell.length_a   1.000
_cell.length_b   1.000
_cell.length_c   1.000
_cell.angle_alpha   90.00
_cell.angle_beta   90.00
_cell.angle_gamma   90.00
#
_symmetry.space_group_name_H-M   'P 1'
#
loop_
_entity.id
_entity.type
_entity.pdbx_description
1 polymer ?
#
loop_
_entity_poly.entity_id
_entity_poly.type
_entity_poly.pdbx_seq_one_letter_code
_entity_poly.pdbx_strand_id
1 'polypeptide(L)' 'MKKLVLASSNPGKLREFEALLAPLGMEVVPQSSLGIADAEEPH' A
#
# COMPACT_ATOMS: atom_id res chain seq x y z
N MET A 1 -9.95 0.85 13.30
CA MET A 1 -8.75 1.04 12.46
C MET A 1 -9.19 0.97 11.01
N LYS A 2 -8.87 1.98 10.18
CA LYS A 2 -9.22 1.95 8.73
C LYS A 2 -8.06 1.34 7.95
N LYS A 3 -8.35 0.37 7.09
CA LYS A 3 -7.36 -0.27 6.22
C LYS A 3 -7.32 0.45 4.87
N LEU A 4 -6.12 0.74 4.38
CA LEU A 4 -5.88 1.31 3.06
C LEU A 4 -5.04 0.33 2.26
N VAL A 5 -5.57 -0.17 1.14
CA VAL A 5 -4.77 -0.98 0.22
C VAL A 5 -3.89 -0.04 -0.60
N LEU A 6 -2.57 -0.23 -0.55
CA LEU A 6 -1.64 0.49 -1.40
C LEU A 6 -1.38 -0.31 -2.67
N ALA A 7 -1.80 0.26 -3.81
CA ALA A 7 -1.63 -0.33 -5.13
C ALA A 7 -0.19 -0.16 -5.65
N SER A 8 0.78 -0.73 -4.93
CA SER A 8 2.19 -0.69 -5.30
C SER A 8 2.94 -1.91 -4.81
N SER A 9 3.80 -2.46 -5.67
CA SER A 9 4.78 -3.50 -5.34
C SER A 9 6.10 -2.94 -4.79
N ASN A 10 6.24 -1.61 -4.66
CA ASN A 10 7.48 -0.98 -4.19
C ASN A 10 7.58 -0.97 -2.65
N PRO A 11 8.55 -1.67 -2.04
CA PRO A 11 8.69 -1.76 -0.58
C PRO A 11 9.17 -0.46 0.09
N GLY A 12 9.75 0.48 -0.67
CA GLY A 12 10.06 1.84 -0.21
C GLY A 12 8.78 2.65 0.00
N LYS A 13 7.90 2.67 -1.01
CA LYS A 13 6.59 3.34 -0.91
C LYS A 13 5.78 2.81 0.27
N LEU A 14 5.70 1.48 0.46
CA LEU A 14 5.00 0.90 1.61
C LEU A 14 5.50 1.46 2.94
N ARG A 15 6.82 1.50 3.14
CA ARG A 15 7.42 2.01 4.39
C ARG A 15 7.13 3.49 4.61
N GLU A 16 7.22 4.30 3.55
CA GLU A 16 6.93 5.73 3.62
C GLU A 16 5.45 6.00 3.94
N PHE A 17 4.52 5.33 3.24
CA PHE A 17 3.08 5.50 3.48
C PHE A 17 2.64 4.97 4.86
N GLU A 18 3.20 3.85 5.32
CA GLU A 18 2.93 3.32 6.67
C GLU A 18 3.35 4.36 7.73
N ALA A 19 4.56 4.92 7.61
CA ALA A 19 5.04 5.93 8.55
C ALA A 19 4.19 7.22 8.54
N LEU A 20 3.71 7.65 7.37
CA LEU A 20 2.89 8.85 7.23
C LEU A 20 1.46 8.66 7.77
N LEU A 21 0.87 7.47 7.59
CA LEU A 21 -0.54 7.24 7.86
C LEU A 21 -0.81 6.56 9.22
N ALA A 22 0.18 5.89 9.81
CA ALA A 22 0.05 5.29 11.13
C ALA A 22 -0.41 6.27 12.23
N PRO A 23 0.08 7.52 12.31
CA PRO A 23 -0.39 8.51 13.30
C PRO A 23 -1.88 8.86 13.17
N LEU A 24 -2.47 8.64 11.99
CA LEU A 24 -3.90 8.85 11.72
C LEU A 24 -4.76 7.62 12.05
N GLY A 25 -4.16 6.54 12.57
CA GLY A 25 -4.86 5.29 12.90
C GLY A 25 -5.24 4.46 11.67
N MET A 26 -4.48 4.61 10.59
CA MET A 26 -4.63 3.83 9.36
C MET A 26 -3.58 2.72 9.28
N GLU A 27 -3.97 1.60 8.68
CA GLU A 27 -3.10 0.45 8.40
C GLU A 27 -2.90 0.37 6.88
N VAL A 28 -1.64 0.41 6.41
CA VAL A 28 -1.35 0.21 4.99
C VAL A 28 -1.24 -1.27 4.69
N VAL A 29 -2.08 -1.74 3.76
CA VAL A 29 -2.13 -3.14 3.33
C VAL A 29 -1.50 -3.26 1.94
N PRO A 30 -0.44 -4.07 1.76
CA PRO A 30 0.15 -4.34 0.45
C PRO A 30 -0.85 -5.03 -0.48
N GLN A 31 -0.95 -4.60 -1.75
CA GLN A 31 -1.82 -5.29 -2.72
C GLN A 31 -1.47 -6.78 -2.89
N SER A 32 -0.19 -7.14 -2.80
CA SER A 32 0.28 -8.52 -2.89
C SER A 32 -0.21 -9.41 -1.76
N SER A 33 -0.47 -8.85 -0.57
CA SER A 33 -1.07 -9.60 0.56
C SER A 33 -2.51 -10.05 0.28
N LEU A 34 -3.16 -9.42 -0.70
CA LEU A 34 -4.50 -9.76 -1.17
C LEU A 34 -4.47 -10.57 -2.48
N GLY A 35 -3.29 -10.97 -2.96
CA GLY A 35 -3.13 -11.68 -4.23
C GLY A 35 -3.40 -10.83 -5.47
N ILE A 36 -3.37 -9.49 -5.34
CA ILE A 36 -3.59 -8.57 -6.46
C ILE A 36 -2.26 -8.37 -7.19
N ALA A 37 -2.22 -8.74 -8.47
CA ALA A 37 -1.07 -8.53 -9.35
C ALA A 37 -0.96 -7.05 -9.77
N ASP A 38 0.24 -6.66 -10.20
CA ASP A 38 0.49 -5.31 -10.74
C ASP A 38 -0.35 -5.10 -12.01
N ALA A 39 -0.93 -3.91 -12.13
CA ALA A 39 -1.67 -3.51 -13.32
C ALA A 39 -0.70 -3.13 -14.44
N GLU A 40 -1.11 -3.32 -15.70
CA GLU A 40 -0.38 -2.80 -16.86
C GLU A 40 -0.40 -1.27 -16.85
N GLU A 41 0.78 -0.64 -16.96
CA GLU A 41 0.90 0.82 -17.00
C GLU A 41 0.70 1.33 -18.45
N PRO A 42 -0.12 2.38 -18.68
CA PRO A 42 -0.23 2.99 -20.00
C PRO A 42 1.12 3.56 -20.47
N HIS A 43 1.45 3.35 -21.75
CA HIS A 43 2.66 3.88 -22.41
C HIS A 43 2.40 5.23 -23.10
#